data_AF-A0A2G8RXK8-F1
#
_entry.id   AF-A0A2G8RXK8-F1
#
_cell.length_a   1.000
_cell.length_b   1.000
_cell.length_c   1.000
_cell.angle_alpha   90.00
_cell.angle_beta   90.00
_cell.angle_gamma   90.00
#
_symmetry.space_group_name_H-M   'P 1'
#
loop_
_entity.id
_entity.type
_entity.pdbx_description
1 polymer ?
#
loop_
_entity_poly.entity_id
_entity_poly.type
_entity_poly.pdbx_seq_one_letter_code
_entity_poly.pdbx_strand_id
1 'polypeptide(L)'
;MSLPALPSDGPGYIYALELAGKCCGGPVERHWYKYPTADASRPDLIRIKVGRSVDVHTRLSQHRNTCPSSRPRLLGYFPARTLSRRSPAVPFCDRLERLVHIELADISARSYPPARGHRRHTEIFVFKRLQGKRRGREWETIIRPVVERLARLVKRMR
;
A
#
# COMPACT_ATOMS: atom_id res chain seq x y z
N MET A 1 11.10 23.15 14.42
CA MET A 1 9.78 22.79 14.95
C MET A 1 9.55 21.31 14.72
N SER A 2 9.69 20.49 15.77
CA SER A 2 9.58 19.03 15.69
C SER A 2 8.12 18.63 15.88
N LEU A 3 7.53 17.98 14.87
CA LEU A 3 6.16 17.44 14.98
C LEU A 3 6.10 16.41 16.12
N PRO A 4 5.08 16.47 17.00
CA PRO A 4 4.98 15.56 18.15
C PRO A 4 4.90 14.11 17.68
N ALA A 5 5.61 13.23 18.37
CA ALA A 5 5.54 11.79 18.14
C ALA A 5 4.11 11.30 18.43
N LEU A 6 3.53 10.54 17.52
CA LEU A 6 2.22 9.93 17.75
C LEU A 6 2.39 8.69 18.64
N PRO A 7 1.38 8.31 19.46
CA PRO A 7 1.46 7.17 20.39
C PRO A 7 1.78 5.81 19.74
N SER A 8 1.81 5.74 18.41
CA SER A 8 2.04 4.53 17.60
C SER A 8 3.32 4.59 16.75
N ASP A 9 4.24 5.56 17.01
CA ASP A 9 5.57 5.69 16.36
C ASP A 9 6.56 4.54 16.67
N GLY A 10 6.04 3.38 17.06
CA GLY A 10 6.79 2.14 17.24
C GLY A 10 7.38 1.63 15.92
N PRO A 11 8.42 0.80 16.01
CA PRO A 11 9.06 0.25 14.83
C PRO A 11 8.12 -0.73 14.11
N GLY A 12 8.04 -0.64 12.79
CA GLY A 12 7.18 -1.52 11.99
C GLY A 12 7.67 -1.79 10.57
N TYR A 13 6.83 -2.47 9.80
CA TYR A 13 7.03 -2.80 8.40
C TYR A 13 5.96 -2.11 7.56
N ILE A 14 6.33 -1.63 6.39
CA ILE A 14 5.39 -1.21 5.35
C ILE A 14 5.15 -2.41 4.43
N TYR A 15 3.90 -2.73 4.12
CA TYR A 15 3.56 -3.83 3.21
C TYR A 15 2.64 -3.35 2.09
N ALA A 16 2.67 -4.07 0.97
CA ALA A 16 1.77 -3.85 -0.16
C ALA A 16 1.05 -5.15 -0.53
N LEU A 17 -0.28 -5.07 -0.65
CA LEU A 17 -1.14 -6.18 -1.06
C LEU A 17 -1.83 -5.82 -2.37
N GLU A 18 -1.80 -6.74 -3.32
CA GLU A 18 -2.73 -6.72 -4.44
C GLU A 18 -4.11 -7.21 -3.96
N LEU A 19 -5.13 -6.43 -4.26
CA LEU A 19 -6.52 -6.80 -4.01
C LEU A 19 -7.10 -7.40 -5.30
N ALA A 20 -7.18 -8.73 -5.36
CA ALA A 20 -7.70 -9.46 -6.51
C ALA A 20 -9.08 -10.06 -6.16
N GLY A 21 -10.14 -9.50 -6.74
CA GLY A 21 -11.50 -10.06 -6.60
C GLY A 21 -12.61 -9.01 -6.59
N LYS A 22 -13.82 -9.45 -6.94
CA LYS A 22 -15.06 -8.76 -6.56
C LYS A 22 -15.23 -8.99 -5.07
N CYS A 23 -15.22 -7.93 -4.26
CA CYS A 23 -15.68 -8.07 -2.87
C CYS A 23 -17.10 -8.65 -2.92
N CYS A 24 -17.37 -9.64 -2.05
CA CYS A 24 -18.69 -10.19 -1.81
C CYS A 24 -19.73 -9.05 -1.73
N GLY A 25 -20.76 -9.14 -2.57
CA GLY A 25 -21.71 -8.07 -2.89
C GLY A 25 -22.58 -7.63 -1.70
N GLY A 26 -22.01 -6.86 -0.78
CA GLY A 26 -22.80 -5.97 0.07
C GLY A 26 -23.29 -4.76 -0.73
N PRO A 27 -24.39 -4.10 -0.33
CA PRO A 27 -24.77 -2.81 -0.89
C PRO A 27 -23.55 -1.90 -0.77
N VAL A 28 -23.08 -1.50 -1.93
CA VAL A 28 -21.83 -0.77 -2.07
C VAL A 28 -22.10 0.64 -1.51
N GLU A 29 -21.90 0.80 -0.22
CA GLU A 29 -21.98 2.03 0.54
C GLU A 29 -20.96 1.83 1.66
N ARG A 30 -19.87 2.59 1.80
CA ARG A 30 -19.49 3.92 1.34
C ARG A 30 -17.97 3.90 1.12
N HIS A 31 -17.46 4.79 0.28
CA HIS A 31 -16.03 5.14 0.08
C HIS A 31 -15.19 4.40 -0.97
N TRP A 32 -15.59 3.26 -1.54
CA TRP A 32 -14.75 2.57 -2.54
C TRP A 32 -14.94 3.00 -4.00
N TYR A 33 -15.86 3.92 -4.28
CA TYR A 33 -16.33 4.22 -5.65
C TYR A 33 -15.52 5.23 -6.47
N LYS A 34 -14.45 5.83 -5.94
CA LYS A 34 -13.73 6.86 -6.70
C LYS A 34 -12.78 6.31 -7.75
N TYR A 35 -12.45 5.03 -7.64
CA TYR A 35 -11.63 4.37 -8.62
C TYR A 35 -12.39 3.17 -9.18
N PRO A 36 -12.42 3.03 -10.51
CA PRO A 36 -13.00 1.87 -11.15
C PRO A 36 -12.36 0.61 -10.58
N THR A 37 -13.21 -0.33 -10.23
CA THR A 37 -12.81 -1.66 -9.82
C THR A 37 -11.94 -2.26 -10.91
N ALA A 38 -10.86 -2.96 -10.51
CA ALA A 38 -10.25 -3.99 -11.35
C ALA A 38 -11.26 -5.15 -11.44
N ASP A 39 -12.38 -4.88 -12.09
CA ASP A 39 -13.38 -5.86 -12.46
C ASP A 39 -12.83 -6.64 -13.67
N ALA A 40 -13.46 -7.75 -14.01
CA ALA A 40 -13.18 -8.50 -15.23
C ALA A 40 -13.20 -7.63 -16.51
N SER A 41 -13.81 -6.44 -16.45
CA SER A 41 -13.84 -5.44 -17.52
C SER A 41 -12.55 -4.61 -17.68
N ARG A 42 -11.64 -4.58 -16.70
CA ARG A 42 -10.37 -3.81 -16.75
C ARG A 42 -9.17 -4.58 -16.21
N PRO A 43 -8.72 -5.62 -16.94
CA PRO A 43 -7.53 -6.41 -16.57
C PRO A 43 -6.22 -5.61 -16.68
N ASP A 44 -6.26 -4.43 -17.30
CA ASP A 44 -5.16 -3.47 -17.44
C ASP A 44 -4.88 -2.69 -16.16
N LEU A 45 -5.71 -2.83 -15.12
CA LEU A 45 -5.53 -2.18 -13.83
C LEU A 45 -5.16 -3.14 -12.70
N ILE A 46 -4.48 -2.59 -11.70
CA ILE A 46 -4.18 -3.26 -10.43
C ILE A 46 -4.51 -2.35 -9.26
N ARG A 47 -5.14 -2.94 -8.23
CA ARG A 47 -5.45 -2.28 -6.95
C ARG A 47 -4.45 -2.73 -5.91
N ILE A 48 -3.72 -1.77 -5.34
CA ILE A 48 -2.69 -2.04 -4.34
C ILE A 48 -3.08 -1.36 -3.03
N LYS A 49 -3.26 -2.14 -1.98
CA LYS A 49 -3.35 -1.65 -0.60
C LYS A 49 -1.95 -1.52 -0.03
N VAL A 50 -1.59 -0.34 0.48
CA VAL A 50 -0.34 -0.13 1.22
C VAL A 50 -0.68 0.20 2.65
N GLY A 51 -0.05 -0.49 3.60
CA GLY A 51 -0.24 -0.22 5.02
C GLY A 51 0.96 -0.60 5.86
N ARG A 52 0.87 -0.38 7.17
CA ARG A 52 1.89 -0.79 8.15
C ARG A 52 1.46 -1.94 9.05
N SER A 53 2.44 -2.71 9.53
CA SER A 53 2.25 -3.72 10.57
C SER A 53 3.53 -3.94 11.37
N VAL A 54 3.39 -4.33 12.64
CA VAL A 54 4.51 -4.88 13.43
C VAL A 54 4.87 -6.32 13.02
N ASP A 55 3.90 -7.05 12.44
CA ASP A 55 4.08 -8.37 11.85
C ASP A 55 3.21 -8.52 10.59
N VAL A 56 3.87 -8.61 9.43
CA VAL A 56 3.21 -8.69 8.13
C VAL A 56 2.47 -10.03 7.94
N HIS A 57 2.96 -11.13 8.50
CA HIS A 57 2.35 -12.45 8.31
C HIS A 57 1.05 -12.57 9.07
N THR A 58 1.05 -12.15 10.34
CA THR A 58 -0.17 -12.05 11.16
C THR A 58 -1.18 -11.12 10.50
N ARG A 59 -0.73 -9.97 9.97
CA ARG A 59 -1.60 -9.02 9.28
C ARG A 59 -2.21 -9.58 7.99
N LEU A 60 -1.44 -10.34 7.21
CA LEU A 60 -1.93 -11.01 6.01
C LEU A 60 -3.01 -12.07 6.36
N SER A 61 -2.80 -12.83 7.43
CA SER A 61 -3.78 -13.80 7.95
C SER A 61 -5.08 -13.10 8.38
N GLN A 62 -4.98 -12.03 9.17
CA GLN A 62 -6.14 -11.22 9.58
C GLN A 62 -6.92 -10.66 8.38
N HIS A 63 -6.24 -10.15 7.36
CA HIS A 63 -6.90 -9.56 6.20
C HIS A 63 -7.68 -10.60 5.38
N ARG A 64 -7.20 -11.85 5.32
CA ARG A 64 -7.93 -12.96 4.69
C ARG A 64 -9.23 -13.28 5.42
N ASN A 65 -9.23 -13.16 6.75
CA ASN A 65 -10.42 -13.42 7.56
C ASN A 65 -11.47 -12.30 7.45
N THR A 66 -11.05 -11.06 7.14
CA THR A 66 -11.99 -9.93 6.96
C THR A 66 -12.73 -9.97 5.62
N CYS A 67 -12.12 -10.52 4.56
CA CYS A 67 -12.75 -10.63 3.25
C CYS A 67 -12.23 -11.84 2.47
N PRO A 68 -12.93 -13.00 2.54
CA PRO A 68 -12.51 -14.24 1.87
C PRO A 68 -12.42 -14.10 0.33
N SER A 69 -13.22 -13.19 -0.24
CA SER A 69 -13.34 -12.97 -1.69
C SER A 69 -12.25 -12.08 -2.28
N SER A 70 -11.57 -11.27 -1.47
CA SER A 70 -10.53 -10.33 -1.95
C SER A 70 -9.16 -10.98 -2.19
N ARG A 71 -9.00 -12.28 -1.88
CA ARG A 71 -7.77 -13.10 -1.97
C ARG A 71 -6.49 -12.24 -2.04
N PRO A 72 -6.17 -11.51 -0.96
CA PRO A 72 -5.08 -10.54 -0.98
C PRO A 72 -3.77 -11.26 -1.26
N ARG A 73 -3.04 -10.80 -2.28
CA ARG A 73 -1.72 -11.31 -2.62
C ARG A 73 -0.67 -10.34 -2.11
N LEU A 74 0.24 -10.82 -1.27
CA LEU A 74 1.38 -10.03 -0.83
C LEU A 74 2.29 -9.74 -2.02
N LEU A 75 2.45 -8.46 -2.36
CA LEU A 75 3.38 -8.01 -3.39
C LEU A 75 4.78 -7.82 -2.80
N GLY A 76 4.87 -7.31 -1.58
CA GLY A 76 6.13 -7.13 -0.88
C GLY A 76 5.97 -6.38 0.43
N TYR A 77 7.07 -6.29 1.17
CA TYR A 77 7.16 -5.48 2.38
C TYR A 77 8.57 -4.92 2.55
N PHE A 78 8.65 -3.82 3.29
CA PHE A 78 9.86 -3.10 3.62
C PHE A 78 9.96 -2.94 5.13
N PRO A 79 11.15 -3.15 5.72
CA PRO A 79 12.37 -3.61 5.07
C PRO A 79 12.30 -5.11 4.73
N ALA A 80 12.75 -5.48 3.54
CA ALA A 80 12.78 -6.88 3.11
C ALA A 80 13.77 -7.67 3.95
N ARG A 81 13.47 -8.94 4.23
CA ARG A 81 14.30 -9.81 5.07
C ARG A 81 15.70 -9.97 4.47
N THR A 82 16.73 -9.48 5.16
CA THR A 82 18.12 -9.79 4.81
C THR A 82 18.45 -11.23 5.19
N LEU A 83 19.23 -11.94 4.36
CA LEU A 83 19.58 -13.36 4.56
C LEU A 83 20.25 -13.67 5.91
N SER A 84 20.80 -12.66 6.60
CA SER A 84 21.60 -12.83 7.82
C SER A 84 20.89 -12.41 9.12
N ARG A 85 19.88 -11.52 9.10
CA ARG A 85 19.21 -11.00 10.31
C ARG A 85 17.76 -10.59 10.02
N ARG A 86 16.88 -10.63 11.03
CA ARG A 86 15.59 -9.91 10.98
C ARG A 86 15.90 -8.46 10.64
N SER A 87 15.38 -7.98 9.51
CA SER A 87 15.60 -6.60 9.09
C SER A 87 15.05 -5.66 10.18
N PRO A 88 15.84 -4.68 10.64
CA PRO A 88 15.41 -3.81 11.72
C PRO A 88 14.16 -3.05 11.27
N ALA A 89 13.08 -3.20 12.01
CA ALA A 89 11.83 -2.52 11.73
C ALA A 89 12.05 -1.00 11.66
N VAL A 90 11.27 -0.33 10.82
CA VAL A 90 11.47 1.08 10.48
C VAL A 90 10.99 1.95 11.65
N PRO A 91 11.84 2.84 12.19
CA PRO A 91 11.39 3.82 13.19
C PRO A 91 10.44 4.85 12.55
N PHE A 92 9.49 5.37 13.32
CA PHE A 92 8.48 6.32 12.83
C PHE A 92 7.68 5.75 11.64
N CYS A 93 7.32 4.47 11.72
CA CYS A 93 6.63 3.74 10.66
C CYS A 93 5.35 4.47 10.20
N ASP A 94 4.66 5.13 11.13
CA ASP A 94 3.42 5.88 10.91
C ASP A 94 3.65 7.12 10.06
N ARG A 95 4.77 7.81 10.31
CA ARG A 95 5.18 8.97 9.52
C ARG A 95 5.57 8.51 8.12
N LEU A 96 6.31 7.40 8.01
CA LEU A 96 6.65 6.82 6.71
C LEU A 96 5.41 6.41 5.93
N GLU A 97 4.47 5.70 6.56
CA GLU A 97 3.21 5.26 5.94
C GLU A 97 2.43 6.45 5.36
N ARG A 98 2.24 7.51 6.15
CA ARG A 98 1.54 8.71 5.69
C ARG A 98 2.22 9.38 4.50
N LEU A 99 3.55 9.50 4.52
CA LEU A 99 4.30 10.06 3.39
C LEU A 99 4.18 9.19 2.14
N VAL A 100 4.27 7.86 2.31
CA VAL A 100 4.08 6.90 1.22
C VAL A 100 2.68 7.02 0.64
N HIS A 101 1.64 7.16 1.47
CA HIS A 101 0.28 7.32 0.99
C HIS A 101 0.07 8.61 0.20
N ILE A 102 0.65 9.73 0.65
CA ILE A 102 0.57 11.02 -0.06
C ILE A 102 1.20 10.87 -1.45
N GLU A 103 2.41 10.34 -1.52
CA GLU A 103 3.13 10.23 -2.79
C GLU A 103 2.49 9.22 -3.75
N LEU A 104 2.05 8.08 -3.25
CA LEU A 104 1.34 7.10 -4.07
C LEU A 104 -0.02 7.61 -4.54
N ALA A 105 -0.70 8.47 -3.76
CA ALA A 105 -1.92 9.13 -4.20
C ALA A 105 -1.63 10.04 -5.40
N ASP A 106 -0.55 10.83 -5.37
CA ASP A 106 -0.15 11.69 -6.48
C ASP A 106 0.24 10.86 -7.73
N ILE A 107 0.99 9.77 -7.56
CA ILE A 107 1.37 8.88 -8.68
C ILE A 107 0.13 8.19 -9.27
N SER A 108 -0.77 7.72 -8.41
CA SER A 108 -2.03 7.08 -8.83
C SER A 108 -2.91 8.06 -9.58
N ALA A 109 -3.07 9.29 -9.08
CA ALA A 109 -3.87 10.35 -9.73
C ALA A 109 -3.32 10.77 -11.11
N ARG A 110 -2.00 10.74 -11.31
CA ARG A 110 -1.39 10.94 -12.64
C ARG A 110 -1.73 9.83 -13.63
N SER A 111 -1.84 8.59 -13.12
CA SER A 111 -2.16 7.42 -13.93
C SER A 111 -3.66 7.30 -14.20
N TYR A 112 -4.47 7.65 -13.21
CA TYR A 112 -5.92 7.57 -13.22
C TYR A 112 -6.52 8.67 -12.32
N PRO A 113 -6.87 9.84 -12.88
CA PRO A 113 -7.43 10.92 -12.08
C PRO A 113 -8.78 10.48 -11.48
N PRO A 114 -9.00 10.66 -10.16
CA PRO A 114 -10.28 10.32 -9.57
C PRO A 114 -11.38 11.19 -10.18
N ALA A 115 -12.57 10.61 -10.37
CA ALA A 115 -13.77 11.41 -10.58
C ALA A 115 -13.91 12.35 -9.37
N ARG A 116 -14.09 13.66 -9.65
CA ARG A 116 -13.91 14.79 -8.72
C ARG A 116 -14.25 14.50 -7.25
N GLY A 117 -13.44 15.06 -6.36
CA GLY A 117 -13.76 15.26 -4.93
C GLY A 117 -12.90 14.45 -3.97
N HIS A 118 -12.39 15.14 -2.94
CA HIS A 118 -11.71 14.68 -1.73
C HIS A 118 -10.32 14.02 -1.84
N ARG A 119 -9.32 14.82 -1.44
CA ARG A 119 -8.02 14.41 -0.90
C ARG A 119 -8.20 13.81 0.50
N ARG A 120 -8.56 12.54 0.62
CA ARG A 120 -8.39 11.80 1.88
C ARG A 120 -7.16 10.90 1.75
N HIS A 121 -6.43 10.72 2.85
CA HIS A 121 -5.44 9.65 2.95
C HIS A 121 -6.16 8.32 2.68
N THR A 122 -5.93 7.75 1.51
CA THR A 122 -6.44 6.44 1.15
C THR A 122 -5.32 5.43 1.24
N GLU A 123 -5.61 4.26 1.80
CA GLU A 123 -4.64 3.16 1.88
C GLU A 123 -4.63 2.30 0.61
N ILE A 124 -5.49 2.61 -0.37
CA ILE A 124 -5.68 1.84 -1.60
C ILE A 124 -5.43 2.74 -2.81
N PHE A 125 -4.56 2.27 -3.71
CA PHE A 125 -4.12 2.98 -4.90
C PHE A 125 -4.41 2.15 -6.14
N VAL A 126 -4.65 2.82 -7.26
CA VAL A 126 -4.90 2.17 -8.55
C VAL A 126 -3.83 2.57 -9.55
N PHE A 127 -3.25 1.57 -10.20
CA PHE A 127 -2.21 1.75 -11.22
C PHE A 127 -2.55 0.96 -12.47
N LYS A 128 -1.93 1.34 -13.60
CA LYS A 128 -1.85 0.46 -14.76
C LYS A 128 -1.02 -0.76 -14.37
N ARG A 129 -1.60 -1.94 -14.60
CA ARG A 129 -0.91 -3.22 -14.44
C ARG A 129 0.28 -3.27 -15.40
N LEU A 130 1.44 -3.64 -14.86
CA LEU A 130 2.62 -3.80 -15.69
C LEU A 130 2.41 -4.97 -16.65
N GLN A 131 2.87 -4.82 -17.89
CA GLN A 131 2.72 -5.81 -18.95
C GLN A 131 4.03 -6.54 -19.23
N GLY A 132 3.94 -7.67 -19.94
CA GLY A 132 5.09 -8.47 -20.34
C GLY A 132 5.93 -8.98 -19.15
N LYS A 133 7.27 -8.96 -19.30
CA LYS A 133 8.23 -9.47 -18.30
C LYS A 133 8.19 -8.75 -16.94
N ARG A 134 7.50 -7.61 -16.85
CA ARG A 134 7.40 -6.78 -15.65
C ARG A 134 6.09 -6.97 -14.89
N ARG A 135 5.13 -7.74 -15.44
CA ARG A 135 3.86 -8.03 -14.78
C ARG A 135 4.10 -8.70 -13.42
N GLY A 136 3.39 -8.24 -12.39
CA GLY A 136 3.56 -8.74 -11.02
C GLY A 136 4.75 -8.15 -10.27
N ARG A 137 5.51 -7.22 -10.89
CA ARG A 137 6.62 -6.49 -10.27
C ARG A 137 6.27 -5.05 -9.89
N GLU A 138 5.00 -4.79 -9.60
CA GLU A 138 4.51 -3.47 -9.22
C GLU A 138 5.12 -3.00 -7.90
N TRP A 139 5.39 -3.94 -6.98
CA TRP A 139 6.14 -3.64 -5.77
C TRP A 139 7.54 -3.14 -6.10
N GLU A 140 8.33 -3.90 -6.86
CA GLU A 140 9.72 -3.55 -7.18
C GLU A 140 9.82 -2.27 -8.01
N THR A 141 8.85 -2.05 -8.89
CA THR A 141 8.90 -0.95 -9.86
C THR A 141 8.34 0.36 -9.32
N ILE A 142 7.21 0.31 -8.61
CA ILE A 142 6.43 1.51 -8.27
C ILE A 142 6.53 1.78 -6.76
N ILE A 143 6.22 0.78 -5.94
CA ILE A 143 6.02 1.00 -4.50
C ILE A 143 7.34 1.06 -3.75
N ARG A 144 8.23 0.09 -3.98
CA ARG A 144 9.51 -0.05 -3.28
C ARG A 144 10.40 1.19 -3.43
N PRO A 145 10.58 1.79 -4.62
CA PRO A 145 11.40 2.99 -4.76
C PRO A 145 10.88 4.19 -3.94
N VAL A 146 9.55 4.37 -3.87
CA VAL A 146 8.90 5.40 -3.05
C VAL A 146 9.18 5.15 -1.56
N VAL A 147 8.93 3.92 -1.10
CA VAL A 147 9.15 3.54 0.30
C VAL A 147 10.62 3.70 0.71
N GLU A 148 11.56 3.23 -0.09
CA GLU A 148 13.00 3.33 0.20
C GLU A 148 13.50 4.78 0.19
N ARG A 149 12.99 5.62 -0.72
CA ARG A 149 13.34 7.04 -0.77
C ARG A 149 12.83 7.78 0.47
N LEU A 150 11.56 7.59 0.82
CA LEU A 150 10.95 8.25 1.98
C LEU A 150 11.52 7.72 3.30
N ALA A 151 11.83 6.42 3.39
CA ALA A 151 12.46 5.84 4.58
C ALA A 151 13.84 6.47 4.86
N ARG A 152 14.63 6.77 3.81
CA ARG A 152 15.90 7.50 3.95
C ARG A 152 15.70 8.93 4.46
N LEU A 153 14.65 9.61 4.02
CA LEU A 153 14.31 10.96 4.50
C LEU A 153 13.86 10.95 5.96
N VAL A 154 12.97 10.03 6.33
CA VAL A 154 12.50 9.88 7.71
C VAL A 154 13.65 9.59 8.67
N LYS A 155 14.62 8.74 8.27
CA LYS A 155 15.83 8.48 9.05
C LYS A 155 16.71 9.72 9.27
N ARG A 156 16.71 10.68 8.35
CA ARG A 156 17.49 11.94 8.43
C ARG A 156 16.81 13.03 9.25
N MET A 157 15.50 12.94 9.43
CA MET A 157 14.73 13.89 10.26
C MET A 157 14.74 13.51 11.75
N ARG A 158 15.63 12.59 12.15
CA ARG A 158 15.82 12.12 13.53
C ARG A 158 16.91 12.93 14.21
#